data_AF-A0A3D3XFA5-F1
#
_entry.id   AF-A0A3D3XFA5-F1
#
_cell.length_a   1.000
_cell.length_b   1.000
_cell.length_c   1.000
_cell.angle_alpha   90.00
_cell.angle_beta   90.00
_cell.angle_gamma   90.00
#
_symmetry.space_group_name_H-M   'P 1'
#
loop_
_entity.id
_entity.type
_entity.pdbx_description
1 polymer ?
#
loop_
_entity_poly.entity_id
_entity_poly.type
_entity_poly.pdbx_seq_one_letter_code
_entity_poly.pdbx_strand_id
1 'polypeptide(L)' 'TGAGDSFVGGLVGYLASHDGDIDDNLRQAIIHGTVTASFCCEGFGLASTTITTRECINKRVEALSQLVAF' A
#
# COMPACT_ATOMS: atom_id res chain seq x y z
N THR A 1 9.86 -1.36 12.37
CA THR A 1 10.92 -1.17 11.35
C THR A 1 10.55 -2.00 10.13
N GLY A 2 10.87 -1.56 8.92
CA GLY A 2 10.44 -2.23 7.67
C GLY A 2 9.33 -1.50 6.88
N ALA A 3 8.98 -0.27 7.27
CA ALA A 3 7.97 0.52 6.57
C ALA A 3 8.39 0.87 5.13
N GLY A 4 9.68 1.14 4.90
CA GLY A 4 10.22 1.39 3.55
C GLY A 4 10.14 0.15 2.66
N ASP A 5 10.54 -1.02 3.16
CA ASP A 5 10.43 -2.27 2.41
C ASP A 5 8.96 -2.62 2.12
N SER A 6 8.08 -2.36 3.09
CA SER A 6 6.63 -2.53 2.95
C SER A 6 6.05 -1.59 1.89
N PHE A 7 6.55 -0.34 1.81
CA PHE A 7 6.17 0.62 0.78
C PHE A 7 6.57 0.12 -0.61
N VAL A 8 7.83 -0.24 -0.79
CA VAL A 8 8.35 -0.73 -2.08
C VAL A 8 7.65 -2.02 -2.48
N GLY A 9 7.43 -2.94 -1.54
CA GLY A 9 6.69 -4.18 -1.78
C GLY A 9 5.26 -3.95 -2.24
N GLY A 10 4.53 -3.01 -1.61
CA GLY A 10 3.18 -2.64 -2.02
C GLY A 10 3.13 -1.95 -3.40
N LEU A 11 4.10 -1.07 -3.67
CA LEU A 11 4.22 -0.35 -4.94
C LEU A 11 4.52 -1.29 -6.10
N VAL A 12 5.58 -2.11 -5.97
CA VAL A 12 5.98 -3.07 -7.00
C VAL A 12 4.92 -4.15 -7.15
N GLY A 13 4.32 -4.61 -6.06
CA GLY A 13 3.21 -5.57 -6.10
C GLY A 13 2.00 -5.06 -6.89
N TYR A 14 1.68 -3.77 -6.76
CA TYR A 14 0.61 -3.15 -7.54
C TYR A 14 0.97 -3.08 -9.03
N LEU A 15 2.17 -2.57 -9.35
CA LEU A 15 2.63 -2.46 -10.75
C LEU A 15 2.72 -3.82 -11.43
N ALA A 16 3.17 -4.86 -10.71
CA ALA A 16 3.27 -6.21 -11.25
C ALA A 16 1.91 -6.88 -11.48
N SER A 17 0.83 -6.41 -10.81
CA SER A 17 -0.51 -6.99 -10.92
C SER A 17 -1.44 -6.23 -11.87
N HIS A 18 -0.96 -5.15 -12.51
CA HIS A 18 -1.76 -4.33 -13.42
C HIS A 18 -1.00 -4.14 -14.73
N ASP A 19 -1.69 -4.37 -15.85
CA ASP A 19 -1.16 -4.07 -17.18
C ASP A 19 -1.29 -2.57 -17.49
N GLY A 20 -0.45 -2.07 -18.40
CA GLY A 20 -0.49 -0.68 -18.88
C GLY A 20 0.82 0.07 -18.67
N ASP A 21 0.81 1.36 -18.98
CA ASP A 21 1.99 2.20 -18.76
C ASP A 21 2.23 2.40 -17.25
N ILE A 22 3.50 2.52 -16.87
CA ILE A 22 3.91 2.83 -15.51
C ILE A 22 3.32 4.18 -15.12
N ASP A 23 3.33 5.17 -16.01
CA ASP A 23 2.84 6.52 -15.69
C ASP A 23 1.36 6.54 -15.30
N ASP A 24 0.53 5.72 -15.95
CA ASP A 24 -0.90 5.59 -15.65
C ASP A 24 -1.15 4.90 -14.29
N ASN A 25 -0.26 3.98 -13.92
CA ASN A 25 -0.40 3.15 -12.73
C ASN A 25 0.37 3.69 -11.51
N LEU A 26 1.33 4.60 -11.70
CA LEU A 26 2.27 5.02 -10.66
C LEU A 26 1.56 5.66 -9.47
N ARG A 27 0.54 6.49 -9.71
CA ARG A 27 -0.23 7.13 -8.63
C ARG A 27 -0.90 6.10 -7.73
N GLN A 28 -1.55 5.10 -8.33
CA GLN A 28 -2.21 4.03 -7.58
C GLN A 28 -1.19 3.13 -6.88
N ALA A 29 -0.07 2.83 -7.53
CA ALA A 29 1.02 2.07 -6.93
C ALA A 29 1.60 2.77 -5.68
N ILE A 30 1.76 4.09 -5.71
CA ILE A 30 2.19 4.89 -4.55
C ILE A 30 1.16 4.84 -3.42
N ILE A 31 -0.14 4.93 -3.73
CA ILE A 31 -1.21 4.80 -2.74
C ILE A 31 -1.15 3.43 -2.05
N HIS A 32 -1.04 2.36 -2.85
CA HIS A 32 -0.94 1.00 -2.33
C HIS A 32 0.34 0.77 -1.49
N GLY A 33 1.49 1.26 -1.95
CA GLY A 33 2.73 1.23 -1.16
C GLY A 33 2.58 1.96 0.18
N THR A 34 1.98 3.16 0.17
CA THR A 34 1.77 3.97 1.38
C THR A 34 0.86 3.23 2.38
N VAL A 35 -0.22 2.62 1.89
CA VAL A 35 -1.12 1.81 2.71
C VAL A 35 -0.40 0.60 3.31
N THR A 36 0.35 -0.16 2.51
CA THR A 36 1.09 -1.33 3.02
C THR A 36 2.11 -0.94 4.09
N ALA A 37 2.83 0.17 3.90
CA ALA A 37 3.74 0.71 4.90
C ALA A 37 3.04 1.12 6.21
N SER A 38 1.82 1.67 6.12
CA SER A 38 1.08 2.10 7.31
C SER A 38 0.80 0.96 8.28
N PHE A 39 0.46 -0.24 7.79
CA PHE A 39 0.26 -1.43 8.64
C PHE A 39 1.56 -1.91 9.30
N CYS A 40 2.71 -1.75 8.65
CA CYS A 40 4.01 -2.08 9.25
C CYS A 40 4.33 -1.18 10.46
N CYS A 41 3.79 0.05 10.50
CA CYS A 41 3.99 0.98 11.61
C CYS A 41 3.03 0.75 12.78
N GLU A 42 1.98 -0.07 12.62
CA GLU A 42 0.95 -0.29 13.66
C GLU A 42 1.36 -1.29 14.75
N GLY A 43 2.47 -2.01 14.58
CA GLY A 43 2.89 -3.03 15.53
C GLY A 43 4.37 -3.33 15.49
N PHE A 44 4.85 -4.07 16.49
CA PHE A 44 6.24 -4.50 16.55
C PHE A 44 6.49 -5.70 15.64
N GLY A 45 7.54 -5.61 14.83
CA GLY A 45 7.91 -6.67 13.89
C GLY A 45 6.80 -6.93 12.89
N LEU A 46 6.37 -8.19 12.79
CA LEU A 46 5.37 -8.64 11.81
C LEU A 46 3.94 -8.71 12.38
N ALA A 47 3.74 -8.39 13.66
CA ALA A 47 2.49 -8.64 14.39
C ALA A 47 1.25 -8.07 13.69
N SER A 48 1.35 -6.85 13.13
CA SER A 48 0.24 -6.20 12.41
C SER A 48 0.16 -6.65 10.95
N THR A 49 1.30 -6.84 10.28
CA THR A 49 1.32 -7.20 8.85
C THR A 49 0.77 -8.61 8.60
N THR A 50 1.04 -9.58 9.46
CA THR A 50 0.60 -10.98 9.26
C THR A 50 -0.90 -11.19 9.43
N ILE A 51 -1.59 -10.28 10.13
CA ILE A 51 -3.03 -10.34 10.34
C ILE A 51 -3.81 -9.41 9.40
N THR A 52 -3.10 -8.59 8.61
CA THR A 52 -3.72 -7.64 7.70
C THR A 52 -4.38 -8.38 6.53
N THR A 53 -5.67 -8.12 6.30
CA THR A 53 -6.41 -8.71 5.18
C THR A 53 -6.47 -7.76 3.98
N ARG A 54 -6.85 -8.30 2.82
CA ARG A 54 -7.11 -7.49 1.63
C ARG A 54 -8.22 -6.46 1.87
N GLU A 55 -9.25 -6.77 2.67
CA GLU A 55 -10.30 -5.78 2.97
C GLU A 55 -9.77 -4.62 3.81
N CYS A 56 -8.88 -4.88 4.78
CA CYS A 56 -8.22 -3.84 5.55
C CYS A 56 -7.41 -2.90 4.64
N ILE A 57 -6.67 -3.46 3.68
CA ILE A 57 -5.90 -2.70 2.69
C ILE A 57 -6.84 -1.84 1.84
N ASN A 58 -7.89 -2.44 1.26
CA ASN A 58 -8.81 -1.73 0.37
C ASN A 58 -9.50 -0.55 1.09
N LYS A 59 -9.95 -0.74 2.34
CA LYS A 59 -10.54 0.33 3.15
C LYS A 59 -9.56 1.50 3.37
N ARG A 60 -8.28 1.18 3.63
CA ARG A 60 -7.23 2.19 3.84
C ARG A 60 -6.87 2.91 2.55
N VAL A 61 -6.85 2.20 1.42
CA VAL A 61 -6.65 2.77 0.07
C VAL A 61 -7.75 3.76 -0.25
N GLU A 62 -9.01 3.40 0.00
CA GLU A 62 -10.15 4.28 -0.19
C GLU A 62 -10.03 5.54 0.67
N ALA A 63 -9.74 5.39 1.96
CA ALA A 63 -9.55 6.51 2.88
C ALA A 63 -8.40 7.44 2.44
N LEU A 64 -7.25 6.87 2.05
CA LEU A 64 -6.12 7.66 1.58
C LEU A 64 -6.44 8.36 0.26
N SER A 65 -7.11 7.68 -0.67
CA SER A 65 -7.51 8.24 -1.96
C SER A 65 -8.45 9.44 -1.78
N GLN A 66 -9.39 9.37 -0.85
CA GLN A 66 -10.28 10.49 -0.50
C GLN A 66 -9.50 11.69 0.09
N LEU A 67 -8.47 11.43 0.89
CA LEU A 67 -7.64 12.49 1.47
C LEU A 67 -6.74 13.21 0.45
N VAL A 68 -6.38 12.54 -0.65
CA VAL A 68 -5.49 13.08 -1.70
C VAL A 68 -6.20 13.41 -3.00
N ALA A 69 -7.53 13.28 -3.03
CA ALA A 69 -8.39 13.74 -4.11
C ALA A 69 -8.63 15.25 -3.93
N PHE A 70 -7.68 16.04 -4.43
CA PHE A 70 -7.81 17.48 -4.63
C PHE A 70 -7.85 17.78 -6.12
#